data_AF-A0A233V7Q2-F1
#
_entry.id   AF-A0A233V7Q2-F1
#
_cell.length_a   1.000
_cell.length_b   1.000
_cell.length_c   1.000
_cell.angle_alpha   90.00
_cell.angle_beta   90.00
_cell.angle_gamma   90.00
#
_symmetry.space_group_name_H-M   'P 1'
#
loop_
_entity.id
_entity.type
_entity.pdbx_description
1 polymer ?
#
loop_
_entity_poly.entity_id
_entity_poly.type
_entity_poly.pdbx_seq_one_letter_code
_entity_poly.pdbx_strand_id
1 'polypeptide(L)'
;MKIELSEKLKEYCNQKSKHKILLYMGQSPCCTIGEAKYYAKFILKSPHLKEVNIDGISVYYEAYIEKYLEDCQLDLVKFLNMIIVNY
;
A
#
# COMPACT_ATOMS: atom_id res chain seq x y z
N MET A 1 -0.38 3.47 14.70
CA MET A 1 -0.44 3.10 13.27
C MET A 1 -0.44 1.59 13.17
N LYS A 2 -1.47 0.99 12.56
CA LYS A 2 -1.56 -0.45 12.34
C LYS A 2 -1.86 -0.65 10.86
N ILE A 3 -0.83 -0.99 10.08
CA ILE A 3 -1.01 -1.40 8.69
C ILE A 3 -1.03 -2.92 8.69
N GLU A 4 -2.07 -3.51 8.14
CA GLU A 4 -2.20 -4.96 8.01
C GLU A 4 -2.13 -5.37 6.55
N LEU A 5 -1.45 -6.48 6.27
CA LEU A 5 -1.45 -7.09 4.95
C LEU A 5 -2.35 -8.32 4.98
N SER A 6 -3.23 -8.47 4.00
CA SER A 6 -3.95 -9.73 3.79
C SER A 6 -2.98 -10.88 3.53
N GLU A 7 -3.36 -12.10 3.91
CA GLU A 7 -2.55 -13.31 3.64
C GLU A 7 -2.29 -13.49 2.14
N LYS A 8 -3.27 -13.18 1.28
CA LYS A 8 -3.10 -13.25 -0.18
C LYS A 8 -2.01 -12.30 -0.69
N LEU A 9 -1.94 -11.09 -0.14
CA LEU A 9 -0.92 -10.11 -0.50
C LEU A 9 0.46 -10.55 0.01
N LYS A 10 0.54 -11.10 1.23
CA LYS A 10 1.78 -11.65 1.78
C LYS A 10 2.33 -12.79 0.93
N GLU A 11 1.49 -13.78 0.59
CA GLU A 11 1.84 -14.88 -0.29
C GLU A 11 2.40 -14.39 -1.63
N TYR A 12 1.73 -13.39 -2.23
CA TYR A 12 2.13 -12.84 -3.50
C TYR A 12 3.51 -12.14 -3.45
N CYS A 13 3.74 -11.33 -2.42
CA CYS A 13 5.04 -10.68 -2.20
C CYS A 13 6.16 -11.70 -1.95
N ASN A 14 5.88 -12.77 -1.21
CA ASN A 14 6.86 -13.82 -0.90
C ASN A 14 7.24 -14.66 -2.13
N GLN A 15 6.27 -14.97 -3.00
CA GLN A 15 6.54 -15.67 -4.27
C GLN A 15 7.32 -14.78 -5.25
N LYS A 16 7.03 -13.48 -5.27
CA LYS A 16 7.69 -12.49 -6.12
C LYS A 16 8.72 -11.73 -5.29
N SER A 17 9.84 -12.39 -5.01
CA SER A 17 10.97 -12.03 -4.11
C SER A 17 11.59 -10.60 -4.18
N LYS A 18 10.93 -9.59 -4.76
CA LYS A 18 11.45 -8.23 -4.97
C LYS A 18 10.43 -7.10 -4.83
N HIS A 19 9.14 -7.39 -4.62
CA HIS A 19 8.14 -6.33 -4.59
C HIS A 19 8.05 -5.68 -3.21
N LYS A 20 8.32 -4.38 -3.19
CA LYS A 20 8.04 -3.47 -2.07
C LYS A 20 6.70 -2.80 -2.35
N ILE A 21 6.02 -2.30 -1.31
CA ILE A 21 4.74 -1.61 -1.47
C ILE A 21 4.94 -0.12 -1.22
N LEU A 22 4.35 0.74 -2.07
CA LEU A 22 4.23 2.18 -1.82
C LEU A 22 2.76 2.50 -1.57
N LEU A 23 2.43 3.02 -0.39
CA LEU A 23 1.17 3.71 -0.12
C LEU A 23 1.34 5.20 -0.38
N TYR A 24 0.34 5.78 -1.03
CA TYR A 24 0.30 7.19 -1.31
C TYR A 24 -1.15 7.67 -1.38
N MET A 25 -1.35 8.95 -1.07
CA MET A 25 -2.63 9.61 -1.27
C MET A 25 -2.65 10.21 -2.67
N GLY A 26 -3.76 10.07 -3.39
CA GLY A 26 -3.91 10.59 -4.73
C GLY A 26 -5.33 11.08 -5.00
N GLN A 27 -5.47 11.91 -6.03
CA GLN A 27 -6.78 12.20 -6.59
C GLN A 27 -7.16 11.08 -7.55
N SER A 28 -8.38 10.56 -7.40
CA SER A 28 -8.90 9.60 -8.35
C SER A 28 -9.16 10.31 -9.70
N PRO A 29 -8.63 9.79 -10.83
CA PRO A 29 -8.82 10.42 -12.13
C PRO A 29 -10.28 10.46 -12.60
N CYS A 30 -11.18 9.72 -11.94
CA CYS A 30 -12.61 9.66 -12.25
C CYS A 30 -13.52 10.37 -11.23
N CYS A 31 -12.97 10.98 -10.17
CA CYS A 31 -13.78 11.67 -9.16
C CYS A 31 -13.73 13.19 -9.38
N THR A 32 -14.87 13.79 -9.71
CA THR A 32 -14.97 15.22 -10.06
C THR A 32 -14.90 16.16 -8.86
N ILE A 33 -14.89 15.69 -7.60
CA ILE A 33 -14.84 16.57 -6.41
C ILE A 33 -14.14 15.87 -5.22
N GLY A 34 -13.08 16.49 -4.70
CA GLY A 34 -12.76 16.59 -3.26
C GLY A 34 -12.26 15.39 -2.45
N GLU A 35 -12.51 14.13 -2.85
CA GLU A 35 -12.16 12.98 -2.00
C GLU A 35 -10.74 12.47 -2.28
N ALA A 36 -9.83 12.76 -1.34
CA ALA A 36 -8.53 12.11 -1.32
C ALA A 36 -8.70 10.60 -1.12
N LYS A 37 -8.24 9.80 -2.09
CA LYS A 37 -8.22 8.34 -1.97
C LYS A 37 -6.81 7.85 -1.72
N TYR A 38 -6.70 6.79 -0.93
CA TYR A 38 -5.44 6.12 -0.66
C TYR A 38 -5.24 5.00 -1.66
N TYR A 39 -4.03 4.93 -2.20
CA TYR A 39 -3.64 3.97 -3.20
C TYR A 39 -2.40 3.23 -2.74
N ALA A 40 -2.27 1.99 -3.18
CA ALA A 40 -1.09 1.19 -2.98
C ALA A 40 -0.63 0.60 -4.31
N LYS A 41 0.68 0.58 -4.54
CA LYS A 41 1.27 -0.08 -5.72
C LYS A 41 2.55 -0.81 -5.37
N PHE A 42 2.87 -1.81 -6.17
CA PHE A 42 4.17 -2.46 -6.12
C PHE A 42 5.26 -1.55 -6.71
N ILE A 43 6.42 -1.52 -6.05
CA ILE A 43 7.61 -0.82 -6.51
C ILE A 43 8.82 -1.77 -6.46
N LEU A 44 9.83 -1.49 -7.27
CA LEU A 44 11.07 -2.26 -7.30
C LEU A 44 12.20 -1.60 -6.47
N LYS A 45 12.27 -0.27 -6.52
CA LYS A 45 13.29 0.54 -5.83
C LYS A 45 12.74 1.08 -4.51
N SER A 46 13.59 1.16 -3.49
CA SER A 46 13.25 1.82 -2.23
C SER A 46 13.26 3.35 -2.43
N PRO A 47 12.14 4.05 -2.17
CA PRO A 47 12.09 5.50 -2.21
C PRO A 47 12.66 6.10 -0.91
N HIS A 48 12.99 7.39 -0.93
CA HIS A 48 13.38 8.13 0.28
C HIS A 48 12.14 8.57 1.07
N LEU A 49 11.42 7.60 1.63
CA LEU A 49 10.16 7.78 2.38
C LEU A 49 10.21 7.04 3.72
N LYS A 50 9.17 7.19 4.55
CA LYS A 50 9.01 6.35 5.74
C LYS A 50 8.82 4.90 5.33
N GLU A 51 9.35 3.98 6.13
CA GLU A 51 9.25 2.53 5.90
C GLU A 51 8.67 1.86 7.15
N VAL A 52 7.77 0.91 6.95
CA VAL A 52 7.42 -0.11 7.93
C VAL A 52 7.65 -1.48 7.32
N ASN A 53 8.23 -2.39 8.10
CA ASN A 53 8.41 -3.78 7.71
C ASN A 53 7.32 -4.64 8.34
N ILE A 54 6.56 -5.37 7.51
CA ILE A 54 5.47 -6.25 7.96
C ILE A 54 5.75 -7.63 7.38
N ASP A 55 6.06 -8.60 8.23
CA ASP A 55 6.38 -9.97 7.83
C ASP A 55 7.45 -10.06 6.72
N GLY A 56 8.47 -9.20 6.77
CA GLY A 56 9.54 -9.14 5.77
C GLY A 56 9.22 -8.29 4.53
N ILE A 57 8.02 -7.72 4.44
CA ILE A 57 7.57 -6.89 3.32
C ILE A 57 7.74 -5.42 3.70
N SER A 58 8.57 -4.69 2.94
CA SER A 58 8.76 -3.26 3.11
C SER A 58 7.60 -2.46 2.49
N VAL A 59 6.99 -1.63 3.33
CA VAL A 59 5.87 -0.77 2.98
C VAL A 59 6.29 0.69 3.21
N TYR A 60 6.29 1.47 2.13
CA TYR A 60 6.73 2.87 2.11
C TYR A 60 5.55 3.82 2.04
N TYR A 61 5.64 4.98 2.72
CA TYR A 61 4.60 6.00 2.73
C TYR A 61 5.16 7.40 3.03
N GLU A 62 4.42 8.45 2.64
CA GLU A 62 4.79 9.82 2.95
C GLU A 62 4.43 10.17 4.41
N ALA A 63 5.31 10.92 5.10
CA ALA A 63 5.13 11.21 6.52
C ALA A 63 3.80 11.94 6.84
N TYR A 64 3.30 12.77 5.94
CA TYR A 64 2.05 13.50 6.18
C TYR A 64 0.80 12.62 6.13
N ILE A 65 0.88 11.41 5.52
CA ILE A 65 -0.26 10.48 5.49
C ILE A 65 -0.32 9.55 6.69
N GLU A 66 0.75 9.48 7.51
CA GLU A 66 0.88 8.55 8.64
C GLU A 66 -0.31 8.60 9.61
N LYS A 67 -0.82 9.79 9.91
CA LYS A 67 -2.00 10.00 10.77
C LYS A 67 -3.31 9.43 10.22
N TYR A 68 -3.35 9.09 8.94
CA TYR A 68 -4.50 8.50 8.28
C TYR A 68 -4.30 7.02 7.93
N LEU A 69 -3.28 6.37 8.48
CA LEU A 69 -2.99 4.94 8.29
C LEU A 69 -3.36 4.11 9.53
N GLU A 70 -4.23 4.64 10.38
CA GLU A 70 -4.84 3.87 11.47
C GLU A 70 -5.83 2.85 10.88
N ASP A 71 -5.73 1.59 11.31
CA ASP A 71 -6.53 0.45 10.84
C ASP A 71 -6.52 0.20 9.31
N CYS A 72 -5.46 0.63 8.63
CA CYS A 72 -5.30 0.45 7.19
C CYS A 72 -4.99 -1.01 6.85
N GLN A 73 -5.84 -1.65 6.04
CA GLN A 73 -5.62 -3.01 5.55
C GLN A 73 -5.36 -3.03 4.04
N LEU A 74 -4.27 -3.69 3.62
CA LEU A 74 -3.92 -3.87 2.22
C LEU A 74 -4.30 -5.28 1.74
N ASP A 75 -5.10 -5.35 0.68
CA ASP A 75 -5.52 -6.60 0.05
C ASP A 75 -5.10 -6.67 -1.43
N LEU A 76 -5.02 -7.89 -1.97
CA LEU A 76 -4.62 -8.16 -3.35
C LEU A 76 -5.82 -8.59 -4.20
N VAL A 77 -6.11 -7.81 -5.23
CA VAL A 77 -6.97 -8.25 -6.34
C VAL A 77 -6.12 -9.02 -7.35
N LYS A 78 -6.06 -10.35 -7.19
CA LYS A 78 -5.19 -11.23 -8.01
C LYS A 78 -5.42 -11.06 -9.52
N PHE A 79 -6.67 -10.92 -9.97
CA PHE A 79 -6.99 -10.79 -11.40
C PHE A 79 -6.39 -9.52 -12.04
N LEU A 80 -6.32 -8.42 -11.28
CA LEU A 80 -5.79 -7.14 -11.76
C LEU A 80 -4.33 -6.90 -11.35
N ASN A 81 -3.75 -7.81 -10.55
CA ASN A 81 -2.45 -7.63 -9.91
C ASN A 81 -2.33 -6.25 -9.22
N MET A 82 -3.38 -5.87 -8.49
CA MET A 82 -3.55 -4.55 -7.89
C MET A 82 -3.72 -4.68 -6.38
N ILE A 83 -3.15 -3.73 -5.64
CA ILE A 83 -3.36 -3.61 -4.19
C ILE A 83 -4.54 -2.67 -3.94
N ILE A 84 -5.49 -3.10 -3.11
CA ILE A 84 -6.55 -2.24 -2.59
C ILE A 84 -6.17 -1.80 -1.18
N VAL A 85 -6.46 -0.54 -0.86
CA VAL A 85 -6.38 0.01 0.48
C VAL A 85 -7.78 0.02 1.09
N ASN A 86 -7.98 -0.70 2.18
CA ASN A 86 -9.21 -0.75 2.95
C ASN A 86 -9.01 -0.03 4.29
N TYR A 87 -10.11 0.56 4.76
CA TYR A 87 -10.26 1.25 6.05
C TYR A 87 -11.47 0.67 6.78
#